data_AF-X1G0X2-F1
#
_entry.id   AF-X1G0X2-F1
#
_cell.length_a   1.000
_cell.length_b   1.000
_cell.length_c   1.000
_cell.angle_alpha   90.00
_cell.angle_beta   90.00
_cell.angle_gamma   90.00
#
_symmetry.space_group_name_H-M   'P 1'
#
loop_
_entity.id
_entity.type
_entity.pdbx_description
1 polymer ?
#
loop_
_entity_poly.entity_id
_entity_poly.type
_entity_poly.pdbx_seq_one_letter_code
_entity_poly.pdbx_strand_id
1 'polypeptide(L)' 'MSQNEINNYTAEDIQILDEIEAVRLRPGMYIGGTGREGLQRLLYEIVYNSIDEAMAGFCDQI' A
#
# COMPACT_ATOMS: atom_id res chain seq x y z
N MET A 1 -2.97 -18.56 -41.59
CA MET A 1 -2.67 -19.23 -40.30
C MET A 1 -1.91 -18.22 -39.47
N SER A 2 -2.55 -17.58 -38.49
CA SER A 2 -1.83 -16.67 -37.59
C SER A 2 -0.90 -17.51 -36.74
N GLN A 3 0.40 -17.22 -36.78
CA GLN A 3 1.36 -17.82 -35.88
C GLN A 3 0.94 -17.49 -34.44
N ASN A 4 0.69 -18.51 -33.64
CA ASN A 4 0.63 -18.34 -32.19
C ASN A 4 2.05 -18.01 -31.75
N GLU A 5 2.32 -16.72 -31.50
CA GLU A 5 3.53 -16.33 -30.78
C GLU A 5 3.48 -16.99 -29.41
N ILE A 6 4.42 -17.90 -29.16
CA ILE A 6 4.62 -18.47 -27.84
C ILE A 6 5.18 -17.31 -27.01
N ASN A 7 4.31 -16.65 -26.23
CA ASN A 7 4.74 -15.71 -25.21
C ASN A 7 5.61 -16.48 -24.22
N ASN A 8 6.93 -16.34 -24.35
CA ASN A 8 7.91 -16.97 -23.48
C ASN A 8 7.85 -16.27 -22.12
N TYR A 9 6.99 -16.75 -21.22
CA TYR A 9 7.00 -16.38 -19.81
C TYR A 9 8.10 -17.18 -19.10
N THR A 10 9.10 -16.48 -18.61
CA THR A 10 10.30 -17.01 -17.95
C THR A 10 10.43 -16.43 -16.53
N ALA A 11 11.45 -16.86 -15.79
CA ALA A 11 11.72 -16.31 -14.47
C ALA A 11 12.09 -14.80 -14.51
N GLU A 12 12.60 -14.30 -15.64
CA GLU A 12 12.95 -12.89 -15.82
C GLU A 12 11.72 -11.96 -15.84
N ASP A 13 10.53 -12.51 -16.14
CA ASP A 13 9.27 -11.76 -16.16
C ASP A 13 8.68 -11.56 -14.75
N ILE A 14 9.26 -12.18 -13.72
CA ILE A 14 8.82 -12.02 -12.33
C ILE A 14 9.48 -10.77 -11.76
N GLN A 15 8.70 -9.70 -11.63
CA GLN A 15 9.14 -8.49 -10.96
C GLN A 15 8.93 -8.60 -9.43
N ILE A 16 10.01 -8.44 -8.68
CA ILE A 16 9.97 -8.22 -7.24
C ILE A 16 9.92 -6.71 -7.01
N LEU A 17 8.90 -6.26 -6.30
CA LEU A 17 8.74 -4.85 -5.93
C LEU A 17 9.30 -4.64 -4.53
N ASP A 18 10.00 -3.52 -4.34
CA ASP A 18 10.38 -3.07 -3.00
C ASP A 18 9.13 -2.72 -2.18
N GLU A 19 9.24 -2.74 -0.85
CA GLU A 19 8.11 -2.58 0.07
C GLU A 19 7.30 -1.31 -0.21
N ILE A 20 7.97 -0.15 -0.35
CA ILE A 20 7.31 1.12 -0.63
C ILE A 20 6.74 1.15 -2.06
N GLU A 21 7.44 0.55 -3.02
CA GLU A 21 6.99 0.51 -4.41
C GLU A 21 5.70 -0.30 -4.53
N ALA A 22 5.61 -1.45 -3.86
CA ALA A 22 4.42 -2.28 -3.82
C ALA A 22 3.20 -1.51 -3.24
N VAL A 23 3.40 -0.76 -2.16
CA VAL A 23 2.34 0.08 -1.55
C VAL A 23 1.87 1.17 -2.52
N ARG A 24 2.80 1.84 -3.19
CA ARG A 24 2.47 2.93 -4.13
C ARG A 24 1.81 2.43 -5.40
N LEU A 25 2.20 1.27 -5.90
CA LEU A 25 1.62 0.67 -7.10
C LEU A 25 0.23 0.10 -6.84
N ARG A 26 0.00 -0.47 -5.64
CA ARG A 26 -1.27 -1.10 -5.26
C ARG A 26 -1.81 -0.55 -3.93
N PRO A 27 -2.12 0.75 -3.83
CA PRO A 27 -2.54 1.39 -2.59
C PRO A 27 -3.87 0.82 -2.06
N GLY A 28 -4.76 0.36 -2.94
CA GLY A 28 -6.04 -0.23 -2.55
C GLY A 28 -5.91 -1.46 -1.64
N MET A 29 -4.80 -2.19 -1.73
CA MET A 29 -4.52 -3.32 -0.83
C MET A 29 -4.27 -2.86 0.62
N TYR A 30 -3.79 -1.64 0.82
CA TYR A 30 -3.37 -1.11 2.13
C TYR A 30 -4.40 -0.14 2.72
N ILE A 31 -4.97 0.72 1.88
CA ILE A 31 -5.90 1.78 2.30
C ILE A 31 -7.31 1.64 1.71
N GLY A 32 -7.63 0.49 1.11
CA GLY A 32 -8.93 0.19 0.49
C GLY A 32 -9.12 0.81 -0.91
N GLY A 33 -8.62 2.01 -1.13
CA GLY A 33 -8.64 2.67 -2.44
C GLY A 33 -7.99 4.05 -2.43
N THR A 34 -8.05 4.76 -3.56
CA THR A 34 -7.48 6.12 -3.70
C THR A 34 -8.54 7.22 -3.69
N GLY A 35 -9.79 6.88 -3.37
CA GLY A 35 -10.90 7.82 -3.21
C GLY A 35 -10.93 8.46 -1.83
N ARG A 36 -12.05 9.11 -1.51
CA ARG A 36 -12.26 9.82 -0.22
C ARG A 36 -12.05 8.91 0.99
N GLU A 37 -12.54 7.68 0.93
CA GLU A 37 -12.40 6.71 2.04
C GLU A 37 -10.93 6.36 2.31
N GLY A 38 -10.13 6.17 1.25
CA GLY A 38 -8.69 5.92 1.37
C GLY A 38 -7.93 7.12 1.92
N LEU A 39 -8.30 8.34 1.50
CA LEU A 39 -7.72 9.56 2.08
C LEU A 39 -8.03 9.69 3.58
N GLN A 40 -9.28 9.41 3.98
CA GLN A 40 -9.67 9.41 5.41
C GLN A 40 -8.95 8.30 6.18
N ARG A 41 -8.75 7.12 5.57
CA ARG A 41 -7.96 6.04 6.16
C ARG A 41 -6.54 6.51 6.49
N LEU A 42 -5.85 7.18 5.56
CA LEU A 42 -4.50 7.72 5.83
C LEU A 42 -4.48 8.66 7.04
N LEU A 43 -5.47 9.55 7.15
CA LEU A 43 -5.59 10.42 8.33
C LEU A 43 -5.78 9.60 9.61
N TYR A 44 -6.64 8.59 9.60
CA TYR A 44 -6.88 7.74 10.76
C TYR A 44 -5.64 6.97 11.19
N GLU A 45 -4.84 6.45 10.27
CA GLU A 45 -3.59 5.76 10.64
C GLU A 45 -2.64 6.68 11.41
N ILE A 46 -2.51 7.96 11.00
CA ILE A 46 -1.67 8.93 11.72
C ILE A 46 -2.27 9.26 13.10
N VAL A 47 -3.58 9.46 13.17
CA VAL A 47 -4.27 9.74 14.44
C VAL A 47 -4.16 8.56 15.39
N TYR A 48 -4.31 7.31 14.91
CA TYR A 48 -4.18 6.13 15.76
C TYR A 48 -2.75 5.94 16.27
N ASN A 49 -1.72 6.15 15.44
CA ASN A 49 -0.35 6.16 15.93
C ASN A 49 -0.14 7.23 17.02
N SER A 50 -0.80 8.39 16.90
CA SER A 50 -0.75 9.44 17.92
C SER A 50 -1.48 9.04 19.21
N ILE A 51 -2.59 8.31 19.11
CA ILE A 51 -3.32 7.74 20.26
C ILE A 51 -2.45 6.68 20.96
N ASP A 52 -1.74 5.84 20.21
CA ASP A 52 -0.85 4.82 20.79
C ASP A 52 0.27 5.46 21.63
N GLU A 53 0.88 6.54 21.15
CA GLU A 53 1.88 7.30 21.91
C GLU A 53 1.27 7.97 23.16
N ALA A 54 0.03 8.46 23.07
CA ALA A 54 -0.68 9.01 24.23
C ALA A 54 -1.00 7.93 25.27
N MET A 55 -1.41 6.73 24.82
CA MET A 55 -1.63 5.57 25.68
C MET A 55 -0.35 5.08 26.35
N ALA A 56 0.79 5.23 25.68
CA ALA A 56 2.10 4.95 26.24
C ALA A 56 2.62 6.06 27.19
N GLY A 57 1.92 7.19 27.29
CA GLY A 57 2.26 8.31 28.17
C GLY A 57 3.32 9.25 27.60
N PHE A 58 3.58 9.21 26.29
CA PHE A 58 4.56 10.06 25.60
C PHE A 58 3.93 11.22 24.81
N CYS A 59 2.59 11.28 24.73
CA CYS A 59 1.85 12.33 24.06
C CYS A 59 0.72 12.86 24.95
N ASP A 60 0.69 14.17 25.19
CA ASP A 60 -0.28 14.83 26.09
C ASP A 60 -1.41 15.55 25.33
N GLN A 61 -1.26 15.74 24.02
CA GLN A 61 -2.23 16.42 23.16
C GLN A 61 -2.13 15.87 21.72
N ILE A 62 -3.28 15.52 21.16
CA ILE A 62 -3.45 15.02 19.79
C ILE A 62 -4.13 16.08 18.93
#